data_AF-A0A2V6FCQ6-F1
#
_entry.id   AF-A0A2V6FCQ6-F1
#
_cell.length_a   1.000
_cell.length_b   1.000
_cell.length_c   1.000
_cell.angle_alpha   90.00
_cell.angle_beta   90.00
_cell.angle_gamma   90.00
#
_symmetry.space_group_name_H-M   'P 1'
#
loop_
_entity.id
_entity.type
_entity.pdbx_description
1 polymer ?
#
loop_
_entity_poly.entity_id
_entity_poly.type
_entity_poly.pdbx_seq_one_letter_code
_entity_poly.pdbx_strand_id
1 'polypeptide(L)' 'VGSFENGVGHFFCKDTFKGKPIIVMFRWDARNKDRPVWGQAFSPDEGKTWEWNFFNVSERIK' A
#
# COMPACT_ATOMS: atom_id res chain seq x y z
N VAL A 1 -8.94 7.27 -0.10
CA VAL A 1 -8.49 8.28 0.91
C VAL A 1 -7.06 7.99 1.29
N GLY A 2 -6.22 8.99 1.52
CA GLY A 2 -4.82 8.75 1.89
C GLY A 2 -3.99 10.03 1.92
N SER A 3 -2.85 9.95 2.58
CA SER A 3 -1.90 11.05 2.71
C SER A 3 -0.48 10.52 2.91
N PHE A 4 0.49 11.41 2.70
CA PHE A 4 1.87 11.19 3.10
C PHE A 4 2.11 11.77 4.49
N GLU A 5 2.86 11.03 5.29
CA GLU A 5 3.39 11.47 6.57
C GLU A 5 4.85 11.02 6.67
N ASN A 6 5.78 11.95 6.92
CA ASN A 6 7.22 11.66 7.06
C ASN A 6 7.82 10.86 5.88
N GLY A 7 7.36 11.15 4.66
CA GLY A 7 7.82 10.46 3.44
C GLY A 7 7.22 9.07 3.24
N VAL A 8 6.28 8.64 4.08
CA VAL A 8 5.52 7.40 3.94
C VAL A 8 4.06 7.72 3.62
N GLY A 9 3.57 7.26 2.47
CA GLY A 9 2.20 7.43 2.03
C GLY A 9 1.38 6.18 2.30
N HIS A 10 0.19 6.35 2.88
CA HIS A 10 -0.79 5.28 3.00
C HIS A 10 -2.08 5.68 2.29
N PHE A 11 -2.50 4.86 1.34
CA PHE A 11 -3.69 5.10 0.52
C PHE A 11 -4.62 3.92 0.58
N PHE A 12 -5.87 4.19 0.93
CA PHE A 12 -6.89 3.19 1.15
C PHE A 12 -8.00 3.32 0.10
N CYS A 13 -8.43 2.20 -0.45
CA CYS A 13 -9.66 2.08 -1.22
C CYS A 13 -10.47 0.85 -0.78
N LYS A 14 -11.76 0.87 -1.10
CA LYS A 14 -12.64 -0.28 -0.93
C LYS A 14 -12.76 -0.98 -2.26
N ASP A 15 -12.67 -2.30 -2.25
CA ASP A 15 -12.83 -3.13 -3.44
C ASP A 15 -13.61 -4.40 -3.08
N THR A 16 -13.93 -5.23 -4.07
CA THR A 16 -14.60 -6.52 -3.89
C THR A 16 -13.72 -7.63 -4.44
N PHE A 17 -13.25 -8.52 -3.56
CA PHE A 17 -12.46 -9.69 -3.96
C PHE A 17 -13.28 -10.96 -3.80
N LYS A 18 -13.47 -11.71 -4.89
CA LYS A 18 -14.29 -12.94 -4.94
C LYS A 18 -15.70 -12.74 -4.32
N GLY A 19 -16.32 -11.59 -4.59
CA GLY A 19 -17.65 -11.24 -4.08
C GLY A 19 -17.69 -10.79 -2.62
N LYS A 20 -16.54 -10.70 -1.93
CA LYS A 20 -16.44 -10.17 -0.56
C LYS A 20 -15.86 -8.76 -0.56
N PRO A 21 -16.44 -7.81 0.19
CA PRO A 21 -15.85 -6.49 0.33
C PRO A 21 -14.50 -6.60 1.05
N ILE A 22 -13.51 -5.88 0.54
CA ILE A 22 -12.19 -5.78 1.14
C ILE A 22 -11.75 -4.31 1.17
N ILE A 23 -10.81 -4.01 2.06
CA ILE A 23 -10.05 -2.76 2.03
C ILE A 23 -8.68 -3.06 1.44
N VAL A 24 -8.28 -2.28 0.44
CA VAL A 24 -6.95 -2.32 -0.13
C VAL A 24 -6.16 -1.13 0.42
N MET A 25 -4.96 -1.39 0.91
CA MET A 25 -3.98 -0.39 1.29
C MET A 25 -2.80 -0.42 0.34
N PHE A 26 -2.46 0.73 -0.23
CA PHE A 26 -1.21 0.99 -0.91
C PHE A 26 -0.30 1.78 0.03
N ARG A 27 0.91 1.27 0.23
CA ARG A 27 1.95 1.94 1.01
C ARG A 27 3.09 2.37 0.09
N TRP A 28 3.44 3.64 0.16
CA TRP A 28 4.60 4.22 -0.51
C TRP A 28 5.62 4.63 0.54
N ASP A 29 6.84 4.12 0.46
CA ASP A 29 7.97 4.53 1.27
C ASP A 29 8.93 5.31 0.38
N ALA A 30 8.78 6.64 0.37
CA ALA A 30 9.58 7.55 -0.44
C ALA A 30 10.71 8.20 0.37
N ARG A 31 11.05 7.66 1.55
CA ARG A 31 12.13 8.18 2.41
C ARG A 31 13.50 8.09 1.71
N ASN A 32 13.70 7.04 0.91
CA ASN A 32 14.83 6.95 -0.02
C ASN A 32 14.36 7.38 -1.42
N LYS A 33 14.88 8.51 -1.92
CA LYS A 33 14.49 9.08 -3.22
C LYS A 33 15.00 8.27 -4.41
N ASP A 34 16.13 7.58 -4.25
CA ASP A 34 16.71 6.77 -5.32
C ASP A 34 16.10 5.38 -5.35
N ARG A 35 15.59 4.91 -4.20
CA ARG A 35 15.01 3.58 -4.02
C ARG A 35 13.69 3.59 -3.25
N PRO A 36 12.60 4.18 -3.80
CA PRO A 36 11.31 4.14 -3.14
C PRO A 36 10.75 2.72 -3.12
N VAL A 37 10.07 2.37 -2.03
CA VAL A 37 9.43 1.06 -1.86
C VAL A 37 7.93 1.21 -1.95
N TRP A 38 7.30 0.46 -2.82
CA TRP A 38 5.86 0.35 -2.89
C TRP A 38 5.40 -0.99 -2.32
N GLY A 39 4.28 -1.00 -1.62
CA GLY A 39 3.66 -2.21 -1.10
C GLY A 39 2.14 -2.15 -1.19
N GLN A 40 1.53 -3.32 -1.22
CA GLN A 40 0.09 -3.50 -1.18
C GLN A 40 -0.30 -4.52 -0.12
N ALA A 41 -1.36 -4.21 0.61
CA ALA A 41 -2.00 -5.12 1.54
C ALA A 41 -3.52 -5.12 1.39
N PHE A 42 -4.14 -6.25 1.67
CA PHE A 42 -5.61 -6.40 1.72
C PHE A 42 -6.07 -6.66 3.15
N SER A 43 -7.25 -6.16 3.47
CA SER A 43 -7.95 -6.46 4.70
C SER A 43 -9.38 -6.89 4.39
N PRO A 44 -9.75 -8.16 4.69
CA PRO A 44 -11.11 -8.66 4.50
C PRO A 44 -12.04 -8.36 5.69
N ASP A 45 -11.52 -7.79 6.78
CA ASP A 45 -12.21 -7.63 8.07
C ASP A 45 -12.28 -6.16 8.52
N GLU A 46 -12.44 -5.27 7.54
CA GLU A 46 -12.60 -3.82 7.74
C GLU A 46 -11.39 -3.13 8.39
N GLY A 47 -10.19 -3.65 8.15
CA GLY A 47 -8.92 -3.05 8.58
C GLY A 47 -8.38 -3.60 9.89
N LYS A 48 -8.96 -4.67 10.45
CA LYS A 48 -8.49 -5.27 11.71
C LYS A 48 -7.22 -6.11 11.47
N THR A 49 -7.18 -6.84 10.37
CA THR A 49 -6.02 -7.61 9.93
C THR A 49 -5.63 -7.22 8.51
N TRP A 50 -4.34 -7.30 8.23
CA TRP A 50 -3.76 -6.92 6.93
C TRP A 50 -2.84 -8.02 6.43
N GLU A 51 -3.09 -8.47 5.21
CA GLU A 51 -2.22 -9.40 4.49
C GLU A 51 -1.45 -8.62 3.43
N TRP A 52 -0.12 -8.57 3.58
CA TRP A 52 0.76 -8.02 2.55
C TRP A 52 0.88 -9.00 1.40
N ASN A 53 0.41 -8.60 0.23
CA ASN A 53 0.40 -9.46 -0.95
C ASN A 53 1.49 -9.06 -1.96
N PHE A 54 1.98 -7.83 -1.91
CA PHE A 54 2.95 -7.34 -2.88
C PHE A 54 3.89 -6.31 -2.29
N PHE A 55 5.15 -6.36 -2.73
CA PHE A 55 6.16 -5.35 -2.50
C PHE A 55 7.01 -5.18 -3.75
N ASN A 56 7.40 -3.94 -4.02
CA ASN A 56 8.30 -3.57 -5.10
C ASN A 56 9.27 -2.51 -4.61
N VAL A 57 10.54 -2.66 -4.98
CA VAL A 57 11.52 -1.58 -4.85
C VAL A 57 11.72 -1.03 -6.24
N SER A 58 11.42 0.26 -6.41
CA SER A 58 11.72 0.97 -7.63
C SER A 58 13.12 1.56 -7.51
N GLU A 59 13.89 1.54 -8.60
CA GLU A 59 15.21 2.17 -8.66
C GLU A 59 15.24 3.11 -9.87
N ARG A 60 15.74 4.33 -9.66
CA ARG A 60 15.96 5.27 -10.75
C ARG A 60 17.37 5.08 -11.31
N ILE A 61 17.47 4.49 -12.50
CA ILE A 61 18.73 4.44 -13.25
C ILE A 61 19.09 5.85 -13.71
N LYS A 62 20.33 6.27 -13.46
CA LYS A 62 20.89 7.57 -13.90
C LYS A 62 21.55 7.45 -15.26
#